data_AF-A0A438HT42-F1
#
_entry.id   AF-A0A438HT42-F1
#
_cell.length_a   1.000
_cell.length_b   1.000
_cell.length_c   1.000
_cell.angle_alpha   90.00
_cell.angle_beta   90.00
_cell.angle_gamma   90.00
#
_symmetry.space_group_name_H-M   'P 1'
#
loop_
_entity.id
_entity.type
_entity.pdbx_description
1 polymer ?
#
loop_
_entity_poly.entity_id
_entity_poly.type
_entity_poly.pdbx_seq_one_letter_code
_entity_poly.pdbx_strand_id
1 'polypeptide(L)'
;MAMDFPVDFRCPISMELMQDPVTISTGVTYERKNIEKWLFSYNKKTCPTTMQRINSFDITPNHTLKRLILAWQNEEAARSCESRPVRSLKHDELVSLLATMESTPFKVNSLKKLRAIVGLGHEVKDDFMRCACEEALGVLHQYLSLSEEDEKTIQLLSKPESIKSLAIMLQRGSGEARFYAVTIFQKLAQVDYNWKKFVIQDQGFEFFRSLLELVSDDQICTKASASALELLIEILDHPRQVEGRLALVEHGLGIAAISKKLLHVSSAATKITVKILWLICSYHPSERVLEELLIFGSVKKLLALLHIDNRSSTKEKVVKIFKLHGNSWRQNPCSLVS
;
A
#
# COMPACT_ATOMS: atom_id res chain seq x y z
N MET A 1 -21.03 6.20 -24.48
CA MET A 1 -22.42 6.45 -24.04
C MET A 1 -22.34 6.90 -22.59
N ALA A 2 -23.12 7.91 -22.21
CA ALA A 2 -23.07 8.50 -20.87
C ALA A 2 -23.35 7.41 -19.82
N MET A 3 -22.48 7.32 -18.80
CA MET A 3 -22.72 6.49 -17.62
C MET A 3 -23.89 7.12 -16.88
N ASP A 4 -25.08 6.54 -17.06
CA ASP A 4 -26.31 7.06 -16.50
C ASP A 4 -26.47 6.49 -15.08
N PHE A 5 -26.10 7.28 -14.07
CA PHE A 5 -26.30 6.92 -12.66
C PHE A 5 -27.78 7.07 -12.27
N PRO A 6 -28.28 6.29 -11.28
CA PRO A 6 -29.67 6.39 -10.84
C PRO A 6 -30.10 7.83 -10.55
N VAL A 7 -31.33 8.18 -10.96
CA VAL A 7 -31.88 9.55 -10.81
C VAL A 7 -31.92 9.96 -9.33
N ASP A 8 -32.15 9.01 -8.43
CA ASP A 8 -32.20 9.25 -6.98
C ASP A 8 -30.85 9.66 -6.37
N PHE A 9 -29.75 9.48 -7.10
CA PHE A 9 -28.40 9.87 -6.65
C PHE A 9 -27.97 11.24 -7.16
N ARG A 10 -28.78 11.90 -8.00
CA ARG A 10 -28.44 13.20 -8.60
C ARG A 10 -28.83 14.33 -7.67
N CYS A 11 -27.96 15.34 -7.56
CA CYS A 11 -28.31 16.59 -6.93
C CYS A 11 -29.29 17.36 -7.84
N PRO A 12 -30.48 17.76 -7.36
CA PRO A 12 -31.43 18.49 -8.21
C PRO A 12 -30.97 19.90 -8.64
N ILE A 13 -29.90 20.44 -8.06
CA ILE A 13 -29.34 21.76 -8.43
C ILE A 13 -28.30 21.61 -9.55
N SER A 14 -27.31 20.72 -9.38
CA SER A 14 -26.22 20.54 -10.36
C SER A 14 -26.51 19.47 -11.41
N MET A 15 -27.48 18.60 -11.17
CA MET A 15 -27.76 17.38 -11.95
C MET A 15 -26.59 16.37 -11.96
N GLU A 16 -25.63 16.53 -11.06
CA GLU A 16 -24.47 15.65 -10.88
C GLU A 16 -24.66 14.69 -9.71
N LEU A 17 -23.88 13.62 -9.66
CA LEU A 17 -23.89 12.65 -8.56
C LEU A 17 -23.54 13.32 -7.22
N MET A 18 -24.37 13.10 -6.20
CA MET A 18 -24.12 13.61 -4.85
C MET A 18 -22.93 12.89 -4.19
N GLN A 19 -21.98 13.66 -3.67
CA GLN A 19 -20.84 13.16 -2.87
C GLN A 19 -21.12 13.32 -1.38
N ASP A 20 -21.78 14.42 -1.01
CA ASP A 20 -22.23 14.67 0.35
C ASP A 20 -23.72 15.04 0.39
N PRO A 21 -24.61 14.04 0.28
CA PRO A 21 -26.05 14.27 0.25
C PRO A 21 -26.57 14.80 1.60
N VAL A 22 -27.29 15.92 1.56
CA VAL A 22 -27.92 16.56 2.71
C VAL A 22 -29.38 16.89 2.42
N THR A 23 -30.24 16.69 3.41
CA THR A 23 -31.69 16.90 3.32
C THR A 23 -32.07 18.18 4.06
N ILE A 24 -32.86 19.03 3.42
CA ILE A 24 -33.43 20.24 4.03
C ILE A 24 -34.83 19.99 4.56
N SER A 25 -35.42 20.95 5.29
CA SER A 25 -36.72 20.81 5.95
C SER A 25 -37.89 20.38 5.04
N THR A 26 -37.79 20.59 3.73
CA THR A 26 -38.80 20.15 2.75
C THR A 26 -38.67 18.67 2.36
N GLY A 27 -37.74 17.93 2.96
CA GLY A 27 -37.52 16.51 2.69
C GLY A 27 -36.73 16.20 1.42
N VAL A 28 -36.29 17.21 0.68
CA VAL A 28 -35.50 17.03 -0.56
C VAL A 28 -34.01 17.01 -0.23
N THR A 29 -33.27 16.13 -0.91
CA THR A 29 -31.83 15.94 -0.71
C THR A 29 -31.02 16.59 -1.84
N TYR A 30 -29.93 17.25 -1.47
CA TYR A 30 -29.03 17.97 -2.37
C TYR A 30 -27.58 17.66 -2.04
N GLU A 31 -26.65 17.99 -2.94
CA GLU A 31 -25.24 18.11 -2.60
C GLU A 31 -25.04 19.31 -1.66
N ARG A 32 -24.33 19.08 -0.55
CA ARG A 32 -24.10 20.08 0.50
C ARG A 32 -23.68 21.44 -0.04
N LYS A 33 -22.60 21.46 -0.83
CA LYS A 33 -22.01 22.71 -1.35
C LYS A 33 -23.02 23.52 -2.17
N ASN A 34 -23.90 22.84 -2.90
CA ASN A 34 -24.86 23.49 -3.79
C ASN A 34 -26.02 24.11 -3.02
N ILE A 35 -26.57 23.39 -2.03
CA ILE A 35 -27.68 23.92 -1.22
C ILE A 35 -27.22 24.98 -0.22
N GLU A 36 -26.01 24.85 0.34
CA GLU A 36 -25.41 25.89 1.18
C GLU A 36 -25.20 27.19 0.38
N LYS A 37 -24.68 27.09 -0.86
CA LYS A 37 -24.55 28.25 -1.75
C LYS A 37 -25.90 28.89 -2.06
N TRP A 38 -26.94 28.08 -2.29
CA TRP A 38 -28.30 28.58 -2.53
C TRP A 38 -28.88 29.37 -1.35
N LEU A 39 -28.75 28.82 -0.14
CA LEU A 39 -29.31 29.41 1.08
C LEU A 39 -28.51 30.61 1.59
N PHE A 40 -27.18 30.51 1.63
CA PHE A 40 -26.33 31.49 2.31
C PHE A 40 -25.66 32.47 1.35
N SER A 41 -25.21 32.02 0.18
CA SER A 41 -24.54 32.91 -0.78
C SER A 41 -25.55 33.67 -1.66
N TYR A 42 -26.60 32.99 -2.14
CA TYR A 42 -27.65 33.62 -2.95
C TYR A 42 -28.84 34.13 -2.14
N ASN A 43 -28.82 33.93 -0.81
CA ASN A 43 -29.83 34.38 0.15
C ASN A 43 -31.28 34.01 -0.26
N LYS A 44 -31.45 32.82 -0.85
CA LYS A 44 -32.77 32.31 -1.27
C LYS A 44 -33.42 31.57 -0.11
N LYS A 45 -34.70 31.87 0.16
CA LYS A 45 -35.49 31.27 1.26
C LYS A 45 -36.52 30.25 0.78
N THR A 46 -36.33 29.72 -0.42
CA THR A 46 -37.22 28.77 -1.07
C THR A 46 -36.46 27.51 -1.44
N CYS A 47 -37.14 26.37 -1.41
CA CYS A 47 -36.60 25.10 -1.87
C CYS A 47 -36.42 25.14 -3.40
N PRO A 48 -35.22 24.82 -3.93
CA PRO A 48 -34.97 24.83 -5.37
C PRO A 48 -35.91 23.93 -6.17
N THR A 49 -36.32 22.79 -5.59
CA THR A 49 -37.09 21.76 -6.30
C THR A 49 -38.59 21.91 -6.08
N THR A 50 -39.04 22.10 -4.83
CA THR A 50 -40.48 22.17 -4.54
C THR A 50 -41.04 23.59 -4.63
N MET A 51 -40.18 24.61 -4.76
CA MET A 51 -40.52 26.03 -4.69
C MET A 51 -41.23 26.47 -3.40
N GLN A 52 -41.30 25.60 -2.39
CA GLN A 52 -41.90 25.91 -1.09
C GLN A 52 -40.97 26.80 -0.26
N ARG A 53 -41.54 27.66 0.59
CA ARG A 53 -40.78 28.48 1.52
C ARG A 53 -40.16 27.60 2.62
N ILE A 54 -38.87 27.80 2.87
CA ILE A 54 -38.12 27.05 3.87
C ILE A 54 -38.27 27.77 5.22
N ASN A 55 -38.83 27.09 6.20
CA ASN A 55 -39.08 27.64 7.54
C ASN A 55 -37.90 27.44 8.51
N SER A 56 -37.11 26.37 8.31
CA SER A 56 -35.84 26.13 9.01
C SER A 56 -34.72 25.90 8.00
N PHE A 57 -33.58 26.55 8.23
CA PHE A 57 -32.37 26.43 7.40
C PHE A 57 -31.44 25.31 7.88
N ASP A 58 -31.93 24.41 8.74
CA ASP A 58 -31.17 23.26 9.22
C ASP A 58 -30.92 22.28 8.07
N ILE A 59 -29.64 21.94 7.87
CA ILE A 59 -29.19 21.02 6.85
C ILE A 59 -28.82 19.70 7.53
N THR A 60 -29.62 18.66 7.28
CA THR A 60 -29.42 17.35 7.92
C THR A 60 -28.65 16.42 6.99
N PRO A 61 -27.50 15.84 7.39
CA PRO A 61 -26.78 14.87 6.57
C PRO A 61 -27.61 13.60 6.27
N ASN A 62 -27.62 13.15 5.02
CA ASN A 62 -28.31 11.91 4.61
C ASN A 62 -27.31 10.76 4.47
N HIS A 63 -26.91 10.19 5.62
CA HIS A 63 -25.92 9.11 5.66
C HIS A 63 -26.39 7.82 4.97
N THR A 64 -27.71 7.57 4.95
CA THR A 64 -28.29 6.40 4.27
C THR A 64 -28.08 6.49 2.77
N LEU A 65 -28.41 7.63 2.15
CA LEU A 65 -28.20 7.84 0.71
C LEU A 65 -26.72 7.80 0.35
N LYS A 66 -25.86 8.39 1.20
CA LYS A 66 -24.40 8.34 1.03
C LYS A 66 -23.87 6.90 0.96
N ARG A 67 -24.35 6.02 1.84
CA ARG A 67 -23.98 4.59 1.82
C ARG A 67 -24.45 3.86 0.56
N LEU A 68 -25.66 4.16 0.08
CA LEU A 68 -26.21 3.55 -1.13
C LEU A 68 -25.43 3.94 -2.38
N ILE A 69 -25.04 5.21 -2.49
CA ILE A 69 -24.21 5.72 -3.61
C ILE A 69 -22.85 5.01 -3.64
N LEU A 70 -22.20 4.86 -2.48
CA LEU A 70 -20.91 4.17 -2.37
C LEU A 70 -20.99 2.68 -2.73
N ALA A 71 -22.06 1.99 -2.33
CA ALA A 71 -22.27 0.60 -2.69
C ALA A 71 -22.43 0.42 -4.21
N TRP A 72 -23.22 1.28 -4.85
CA TRP A 72 -23.42 1.26 -6.30
C TRP A 72 -22.12 1.48 -7.09
N GLN A 73 -21.27 2.43 -6.66
CA GLN A 73 -19.98 2.68 -7.30
C GLN A 73 -19.04 1.47 -7.29
N ASN A 74 -19.04 0.70 -6.20
CA ASN A 74 -18.23 -0.51 -6.08
C ASN A 74 -18.73 -1.66 -6.98
N GLU A 75 -20.05 -1.79 -7.15
CA GLU A 75 -20.65 -2.80 -8.03
C GLU A 75 -20.43 -2.48 -9.52
N GLU A 76 -20.40 -1.20 -9.92
CA GLU A 76 -20.09 -0.78 -11.30
C GLU A 76 -18.60 -1.02 -11.65
N ALA A 77 -17.71 -0.81 -10.67
CA ALA A 77 -16.29 -1.11 -10.80
C ALA A 77 -16.04 -2.61 -10.99
N ALA A 78 -16.79 -3.47 -10.30
CA ALA A 78 -16.71 -4.91 -10.46
C ALA A 78 -17.29 -5.40 -11.82
N ARG A 79 -18.37 -4.78 -12.32
CA ARG A 79 -19.01 -5.15 -13.60
C ARG A 79 -18.21 -4.73 -14.84
N SER A 80 -17.35 -3.72 -14.73
CA SER A 80 -16.49 -3.27 -15.84
C SER A 80 -15.30 -4.19 -16.13
N CYS A 81 -15.12 -5.28 -15.35
CA CYS A 81 -13.97 -6.18 -15.44
C CYS A 81 -14.21 -7.48 -16.24
N GLU A 82 -15.42 -7.73 -16.78
CA GLU A 82 -15.72 -8.93 -17.58
C GLU A 82 -16.27 -8.61 -18.98
N SER A 83 -15.38 -8.29 -19.96
CA SER A 83 -15.36 -8.91 -21.31
C SER A 83 -14.42 -8.25 -22.35
N ARG A 84 -13.38 -9.02 -22.73
CA ARG A 84 -12.75 -9.21 -24.06
C ARG A 84 -11.58 -8.31 -24.55
N PRO A 85 -10.67 -8.85 -25.42
CA PRO A 85 -9.27 -9.12 -25.04
C PRO A 85 -8.22 -8.46 -25.96
N VAL A 86 -6.95 -8.35 -25.52
CA VAL A 86 -5.84 -7.93 -26.41
C VAL A 86 -4.74 -8.99 -26.44
N ARG A 87 -4.53 -9.54 -27.64
CA ARG A 87 -3.36 -10.32 -28.05
C ARG A 87 -2.28 -9.35 -28.58
N SER A 88 -1.02 -9.67 -28.32
CA SER A 88 0.17 -8.80 -28.44
C SER A 88 0.62 -8.45 -29.88
N LEU A 89 1.19 -7.26 -30.08
CA LEU A 89 1.97 -6.85 -31.28
C LEU A 89 3.35 -6.29 -30.85
N LYS A 90 4.40 -6.58 -31.63
CA LYS A 90 5.82 -6.45 -31.25
C LYS A 90 6.41 -5.05 -31.52
N HIS A 91 7.43 -4.72 -30.73
CA HIS A 91 8.13 -3.43 -30.59
C HIS A 91 8.51 -2.68 -31.88
N ASP A 92 8.91 -3.38 -32.93
CA ASP A 92 9.39 -2.74 -34.17
C ASP A 92 8.25 -2.12 -35.00
N GLU A 93 7.04 -2.64 -34.83
CA GLU A 93 5.81 -2.09 -35.42
C GLU A 93 5.35 -0.83 -34.68
N LEU A 94 5.71 -0.71 -33.40
CA LEU A 94 5.41 0.45 -32.56
C LEU A 94 6.25 1.66 -32.98
N VAL A 95 7.51 1.43 -33.37
CA VAL A 95 8.40 2.48 -33.88
C VAL A 95 8.00 2.94 -35.28
N SER A 96 7.55 2.02 -36.15
CA SER A 96 7.04 2.38 -37.50
C SER A 96 5.66 3.03 -37.47
N LEU A 97 4.79 2.65 -36.53
CA LEU A 97 3.51 3.32 -36.26
C LEU A 97 3.70 4.74 -35.70
N LEU A 98 4.78 4.99 -34.94
CA LEU A 98 5.15 6.32 -34.48
C LEU A 98 5.66 7.22 -35.63
N ALA A 99 6.34 6.64 -36.63
CA ALA A 99 6.80 7.39 -37.82
C ALA A 99 5.64 7.72 -38.79
N THR A 100 4.62 6.86 -38.88
CA THR A 100 3.39 7.12 -39.67
C THR A 100 2.43 8.11 -39.01
N MET A 101 2.77 8.64 -37.83
CA MET A 101 2.06 9.73 -37.17
C MET A 101 2.12 11.07 -37.94
N GLU A 102 2.91 11.17 -39.00
CA GLU A 102 3.02 12.40 -39.80
C GLU A 102 1.87 12.62 -40.81
N SER A 103 0.98 11.65 -41.08
CA SER A 103 0.17 11.71 -42.31
C SER A 103 -1.37 11.62 -42.25
N THR A 104 -2.09 11.86 -41.14
CA THR A 104 -3.57 12.09 -41.23
C THR A 104 -4.19 12.94 -40.10
N PRO A 105 -5.31 13.67 -40.37
CA PRO A 105 -5.57 14.96 -39.73
C PRO A 105 -6.44 14.95 -38.45
N PHE A 106 -6.82 13.79 -37.89
CA PHE A 106 -7.88 13.73 -36.86
C PHE A 106 -7.47 13.30 -35.44
N LYS A 107 -6.19 13.04 -35.16
CA LYS A 107 -5.69 12.71 -33.80
C LYS A 107 -5.09 13.91 -33.03
N VAL A 108 -5.23 15.12 -33.56
CA VAL A 108 -4.61 16.34 -33.01
C VAL A 108 -5.14 16.69 -31.61
N ASN A 109 -6.36 16.28 -31.21
CA ASN A 109 -6.94 16.69 -29.93
C ASN A 109 -6.44 15.91 -28.69
N SER A 110 -6.21 14.60 -28.83
CA SER A 110 -5.62 13.80 -27.75
C SER A 110 -4.12 14.09 -27.59
N LEU A 111 -3.45 14.37 -28.72
CA LEU A 111 -2.07 14.89 -28.73
C LEU A 111 -1.99 16.34 -28.22
N LYS A 112 -3.03 17.17 -28.44
CA LYS A 112 -3.13 18.53 -27.83
C LYS A 112 -3.37 18.47 -26.33
N LYS A 113 -4.10 17.48 -25.80
CA LYS A 113 -4.29 17.28 -24.35
C LYS A 113 -3.01 16.79 -23.67
N LEU A 114 -2.32 15.82 -24.25
CA LEU A 114 -0.97 15.42 -23.82
C LEU A 114 0.03 16.59 -23.92
N ARG A 115 -0.02 17.40 -24.99
CA ARG A 115 0.79 18.64 -25.15
C ARG A 115 0.41 19.76 -24.17
N ALA A 116 -0.86 19.89 -23.81
CA ALA A 116 -1.35 20.90 -22.86
C ALA A 116 -0.97 20.55 -21.41
N ILE A 117 -0.94 19.25 -21.08
CA ILE A 117 -0.51 18.76 -19.76
C ILE A 117 1.02 18.84 -19.63
N VAL A 118 1.76 18.59 -20.71
CA VAL A 118 3.22 18.87 -20.79
C VAL A 118 3.54 20.38 -20.66
N GLY A 119 2.54 21.26 -20.81
CA GLY A 119 2.67 22.71 -20.61
C GLY A 119 2.55 23.19 -19.15
N LEU A 120 2.24 22.30 -18.19
CA LEU A 120 1.98 22.68 -16.79
C LEU A 120 3.12 22.23 -15.86
N GLY A 121 4.20 23.02 -15.83
CA GLY A 121 5.17 23.06 -14.71
C GLY A 121 5.95 21.77 -14.39
N HIS A 122 7.02 21.93 -13.60
CA HIS A 122 7.91 20.83 -13.23
C HIS A 122 7.27 19.85 -12.21
N GLU A 123 6.37 20.34 -11.34
CA GLU A 123 5.79 19.54 -10.25
C GLU A 123 4.69 18.57 -10.71
N VAL A 124 3.84 18.96 -11.68
CA VAL A 124 2.79 18.08 -12.24
C VAL A 124 3.40 16.92 -13.05
N LYS A 125 4.61 17.14 -13.59
CA LYS A 125 5.36 16.12 -14.33
C LYS A 125 5.81 14.98 -13.42
N ASP A 126 6.27 15.27 -12.21
CA ASP A 126 6.77 14.25 -11.27
C ASP A 126 5.63 13.40 -10.70
N ASP A 127 4.50 14.03 -10.35
CA ASP A 127 3.30 13.32 -9.89
C ASP A 127 2.69 12.46 -11.00
N PHE A 128 2.63 12.98 -12.23
CA PHE A 128 2.16 12.20 -13.39
C PHE A 128 3.07 11.00 -13.69
N MET A 129 4.38 11.22 -13.68
CA MET A 129 5.35 10.15 -13.90
C MET A 129 5.26 9.09 -12.79
N ARG A 130 5.07 9.49 -11.53
CA ARG A 130 4.83 8.54 -10.42
C ARG A 130 3.59 7.70 -10.69
N CYS A 131 2.44 8.31 -10.99
CA CYS A 131 1.21 7.56 -11.27
C CYS A 131 1.37 6.63 -12.48
N ALA A 132 2.01 7.08 -13.56
CA ALA A 132 2.28 6.22 -14.72
C ALA A 132 3.19 5.03 -14.37
N CYS A 133 4.18 5.22 -13.50
CA CYS A 133 5.02 4.15 -12.98
C CYS A 133 4.26 3.20 -12.05
N GLU A 134 3.34 3.68 -11.22
CA GLU A 134 2.48 2.84 -10.38
C GLU A 134 1.59 1.92 -11.22
N GLU A 135 0.96 2.47 -12.25
CA GLU A 135 0.13 1.70 -13.20
C GLU A 135 0.95 0.66 -13.94
N ALA A 136 2.12 1.05 -14.47
CA ALA A 136 3.03 0.12 -15.13
C ALA A 136 3.50 -1.01 -14.19
N LEU A 137 3.74 -0.69 -12.92
CA LEU A 137 4.12 -1.65 -11.90
C LEU A 137 2.99 -2.62 -11.57
N GLY A 138 1.74 -2.13 -11.52
CA GLY A 138 0.55 -2.98 -11.35
C GLY A 138 0.40 -3.99 -12.48
N VAL A 139 0.57 -3.54 -13.73
CA VAL A 139 0.56 -4.43 -14.91
C VAL A 139 1.68 -5.47 -14.82
N LEU A 140 2.88 -5.05 -14.42
CA LEU A 140 4.02 -5.95 -14.26
C LEU A 140 3.79 -7.00 -13.17
N HIS A 141 3.25 -6.58 -12.01
CA HIS A 141 2.88 -7.48 -10.93
C HIS A 141 1.85 -8.52 -11.38
N GLN A 142 0.81 -8.08 -12.10
CA GLN A 142 -0.21 -8.96 -12.65
C GLN A 142 0.37 -9.95 -13.66
N TYR A 143 1.22 -9.48 -14.57
CA TYR A 143 1.89 -10.32 -15.56
C TYR A 143 2.74 -11.41 -14.90
N LEU A 144 3.59 -11.03 -13.95
CA LEU A 144 4.43 -11.97 -13.21
C LEU A 144 3.60 -12.96 -12.36
N SER A 145 2.39 -12.59 -11.95
CA SER A 145 1.52 -13.46 -11.16
C SER A 145 0.78 -14.48 -12.01
N LEU A 146 0.65 -14.23 -13.31
CA LEU A 146 0.10 -15.16 -14.29
C LEU A 146 1.17 -16.00 -15.00
N SER A 147 2.42 -15.54 -14.98
CA SER A 147 3.56 -16.19 -15.64
C SER A 147 4.61 -16.56 -14.60
N GLU A 148 4.47 -17.76 -14.03
CA GLU A 148 5.36 -18.26 -12.97
C GLU A 148 6.80 -18.55 -13.44
N GLU A 149 7.05 -18.64 -14.76
CA GLU A 149 8.31 -19.14 -15.33
C GLU A 149 8.99 -18.19 -16.35
N ASP A 150 8.61 -16.91 -16.43
CA ASP A 150 9.26 -15.99 -17.39
C ASP A 150 10.62 -15.46 -16.89
N GLU A 151 11.61 -16.35 -16.96
CA GLU A 151 13.00 -16.12 -16.58
C GLU A 151 13.60 -14.89 -17.28
N LYS A 152 13.16 -14.57 -18.52
CA LYS A 152 13.64 -13.40 -19.26
C LYS A 152 13.18 -12.09 -18.63
N THR A 153 11.91 -12.01 -18.24
CA THR A 153 11.38 -10.83 -17.56
C THR A 153 12.05 -10.65 -16.20
N ILE A 154 12.22 -11.75 -15.46
CA ILE A 154 12.95 -11.74 -14.18
C ILE A 154 14.40 -11.26 -14.37
N GLN A 155 15.10 -11.74 -15.40
CA GLN A 155 16.46 -11.30 -15.72
C GLN A 155 16.53 -9.80 -16.07
N LEU A 156 15.53 -9.25 -16.76
CA LEU A 156 15.44 -7.81 -17.04
C LEU A 156 15.20 -6.99 -15.77
N LEU A 157 14.39 -7.52 -14.84
CA LEU A 157 14.10 -6.89 -13.56
C LEU A 157 15.26 -7.00 -12.56
N SER A 158 16.13 -8.01 -12.70
CA SER A 158 17.37 -8.14 -11.93
C SER A 158 18.45 -7.12 -12.34
N LYS A 159 18.24 -6.33 -13.39
CA LYS A 159 19.18 -5.26 -13.76
C LYS A 159 19.19 -4.16 -12.68
N PRO A 160 20.35 -3.57 -12.37
CA PRO A 160 20.49 -2.52 -11.36
C PRO A 160 19.47 -1.38 -11.50
N GLU A 161 19.24 -0.88 -12.71
CA GLU A 161 18.30 0.24 -12.95
C GLU A 161 16.84 -0.12 -12.64
N SER A 162 16.45 -1.36 -12.96
CA SER A 162 15.13 -1.89 -12.64
C SER A 162 14.96 -2.02 -11.12
N ILE A 163 15.97 -2.55 -10.44
CA ILE A 163 16.00 -2.67 -8.97
C ILE A 163 15.90 -1.30 -8.29
N LYS A 164 16.66 -0.30 -8.76
CA LYS A 164 16.57 1.08 -8.25
C LYS A 164 15.16 1.64 -8.40
N SER A 165 14.57 1.45 -9.57
CA SER A 165 13.21 1.93 -9.85
C SER A 165 12.19 1.25 -8.93
N LEU A 166 12.27 -0.06 -8.75
CA LEU A 166 11.43 -0.81 -7.81
C LEU A 166 11.60 -0.35 -6.36
N ALA A 167 12.84 -0.05 -5.95
CA ALA A 167 13.11 0.49 -4.61
C ALA A 167 12.49 1.88 -4.42
N ILE A 168 12.54 2.76 -5.42
CA ILE A 168 11.87 4.07 -5.38
C ILE A 168 10.36 3.91 -5.26
N MET A 169 9.76 2.98 -6.00
CA MET A 169 8.32 2.70 -5.92
C MET A 169 7.92 2.18 -4.53
N LEU A 170 8.76 1.36 -3.91
CA LEU A 170 8.55 0.90 -2.53
C LEU A 170 8.63 2.05 -1.51
N GLN A 171 9.49 3.04 -1.76
CA GLN A 171 9.72 4.18 -0.87
C GLN A 171 8.66 5.27 -1.00
N ARG A 172 8.20 5.55 -2.22
CA ARG A 172 7.40 6.75 -2.53
C ARG A 172 6.05 6.48 -3.19
N GLY A 173 5.77 5.24 -3.57
CA GLY A 173 4.52 4.88 -4.23
C GLY A 173 3.32 4.84 -3.27
N SER A 174 2.13 4.78 -3.84
CA SER A 174 0.89 4.44 -3.14
C SER A 174 0.98 3.09 -2.42
N GLY A 175 0.07 2.82 -1.47
CA GLY A 175 0.06 1.55 -0.74
C GLY A 175 -0.01 0.31 -1.65
N GLU A 176 -0.73 0.42 -2.78
CA GLU A 176 -0.82 -0.63 -3.80
C GLU A 176 0.49 -0.79 -4.57
N ALA A 177 1.09 0.32 -5.03
CA ALA A 177 2.37 0.28 -5.73
C ALA A 177 3.50 -0.28 -4.85
N ARG A 178 3.51 0.08 -3.56
CA ARG A 178 4.43 -0.48 -2.58
C ARG A 178 4.22 -1.99 -2.42
N PHE A 179 2.97 -2.45 -2.35
CA PHE A 179 2.64 -3.88 -2.32
C PHE A 179 3.12 -4.62 -3.59
N TYR A 180 2.88 -4.05 -4.77
CA TYR A 180 3.37 -4.60 -6.04
C TYR A 180 4.91 -4.66 -6.09
N ALA A 181 5.59 -3.62 -5.59
CA ALA A 181 7.05 -3.64 -5.50
C ALA A 181 7.55 -4.77 -4.58
N VAL A 182 6.96 -4.94 -3.39
CA VAL A 182 7.34 -6.02 -2.44
C VAL A 182 7.18 -7.39 -3.09
N THR A 183 6.03 -7.66 -3.70
CA THR A 183 5.76 -8.97 -4.33
C THR A 183 6.69 -9.27 -5.50
N ILE A 184 7.08 -8.25 -6.28
CA ILE A 184 8.09 -8.39 -7.33
C ILE A 184 9.46 -8.71 -6.71
N PHE A 185 9.87 -8.02 -5.64
CA PHE A 185 11.11 -8.34 -4.93
C PHE A 185 11.13 -9.76 -4.36
N GLN A 186 9.98 -10.28 -3.90
CA GLN A 186 9.87 -11.67 -3.46
C GLN A 186 10.15 -12.64 -4.62
N LYS A 187 9.62 -12.37 -5.82
CA LYS A 187 9.90 -13.18 -7.02
C LYS A 187 11.36 -13.10 -7.43
N LEU A 188 11.94 -11.90 -7.41
CA LEU A 188 13.37 -11.71 -7.68
C LEU A 188 14.24 -12.51 -6.70
N ALA A 189 13.86 -12.57 -5.42
CA ALA A 189 14.58 -13.32 -4.40
C ALA A 189 14.60 -14.85 -4.63
N GLN A 190 13.61 -15.39 -5.35
CA GLN A 190 13.57 -16.81 -5.68
C GLN A 190 14.56 -17.18 -6.80
N VAL A 191 14.97 -16.22 -7.63
CA VAL A 191 15.74 -16.47 -8.86
C VAL A 191 17.19 -15.96 -8.77
N ASP A 192 17.43 -14.79 -8.16
CA ASP A 192 18.77 -14.20 -8.09
C ASP A 192 19.06 -13.64 -6.68
N TYR A 193 20.30 -13.85 -6.21
CA TYR A 193 20.79 -13.41 -4.91
C TYR A 193 21.49 -12.05 -4.95
N ASN A 194 21.83 -11.53 -6.14
CA ASN A 194 22.67 -10.33 -6.26
C ASN A 194 21.93 -9.01 -6.00
N TRP A 195 20.61 -8.95 -6.20
CA TRP A 195 19.84 -7.72 -5.97
C TRP A 195 19.90 -7.28 -4.50
N LYS A 196 19.98 -8.24 -3.56
CA LYS A 196 20.07 -7.98 -2.12
C LYS A 196 21.28 -7.11 -1.79
N LYS A 197 22.45 -7.44 -2.35
CA LYS A 197 23.68 -6.67 -2.12
C LYS A 197 23.53 -5.24 -2.62
N PHE A 198 22.96 -5.08 -3.80
CA PHE A 198 22.78 -3.77 -4.43
C PHE A 198 21.83 -2.87 -3.63
N VAL A 199 20.66 -3.39 -3.24
CA VAL A 199 19.68 -2.62 -2.47
C VAL A 199 20.22 -2.26 -1.09
N ILE A 200 20.90 -3.20 -0.41
CA ILE A 200 21.38 -2.98 0.96
C ILE A 200 22.57 -2.02 1.01
N GLN A 201 23.47 -2.06 0.01
CA GLN A 201 24.64 -1.19 -0.01
C GLN A 201 24.31 0.24 -0.45
N ASP A 202 23.43 0.45 -1.43
CA ASP A 202 23.19 1.78 -2.02
C ASP A 202 21.95 2.49 -1.43
N GLN A 203 20.91 1.72 -1.06
CA GLN A 203 19.59 2.25 -0.67
C GLN A 203 19.05 1.60 0.61
N GLY A 204 19.91 0.93 1.38
CA GLY A 204 19.50 -0.02 2.42
C GLY A 204 18.60 0.62 3.48
N PHE A 205 18.98 1.78 4.01
CA PHE A 205 18.25 2.46 5.08
C PHE A 205 16.80 2.79 4.68
N GLU A 206 16.60 3.50 3.57
CA GLU A 206 15.26 3.91 3.12
C GLU A 206 14.42 2.72 2.64
N PHE A 207 15.06 1.70 2.06
CA PHE A 207 14.39 0.46 1.69
C PHE A 207 13.84 -0.28 2.92
N PHE A 208 14.66 -0.47 3.96
CA PHE A 208 14.23 -1.11 5.20
C PHE A 208 13.17 -0.31 5.92
N ARG A 209 13.33 1.02 5.99
CA ARG A 209 12.31 1.93 6.52
C ARG A 209 10.96 1.70 5.86
N SER A 210 10.94 1.67 4.54
CA SER A 210 9.72 1.50 3.76
C SER A 210 9.06 0.14 3.97
N LEU A 211 9.85 -0.93 4.16
CA LEU A 211 9.31 -2.24 4.54
C LEU A 211 8.74 -2.23 5.96
N LEU A 212 9.42 -1.61 6.91
CA LEU A 212 8.96 -1.56 8.30
C LEU A 212 7.71 -0.71 8.49
N GLU A 213 7.55 0.34 7.69
CA GLU A 213 6.31 1.12 7.61
C GLU A 213 5.15 0.25 7.09
N LEU A 214 5.35 -0.48 5.98
CA LEU A 214 4.33 -1.42 5.47
C LEU A 214 3.98 -2.51 6.48
N VAL A 215 4.97 -2.97 7.24
CA VAL A 215 4.71 -3.90 8.35
C VAL A 215 3.92 -3.20 9.43
N SER A 216 4.20 -1.95 9.81
CA SER A 216 3.60 -1.30 10.97
C SER A 216 2.22 -0.70 10.73
N ASP A 217 1.87 -0.43 9.46
CA ASP A 217 0.62 0.19 9.07
C ASP A 217 -0.58 -0.73 9.34
N ASP A 218 -1.60 -0.18 10.01
CA ASP A 218 -2.85 -0.88 10.33
C ASP A 218 -3.97 -0.57 9.33
N GLN A 219 -3.78 0.44 8.45
CA GLN A 219 -4.70 0.79 7.38
C GLN A 219 -4.42 0.00 6.09
N ILE A 220 -3.22 -0.55 5.96
CA ILE A 220 -2.81 -1.36 4.81
C ILE A 220 -3.31 -2.81 4.95
N CYS A 221 -3.67 -3.42 3.83
CA CYS A 221 -4.14 -4.81 3.77
C CYS A 221 -3.19 -5.80 4.47
N THR A 222 -3.74 -6.73 5.26
CA THR A 222 -2.98 -7.77 5.98
C THR A 222 -2.03 -8.55 5.08
N LYS A 223 -2.39 -8.71 3.79
CA LYS A 223 -1.55 -9.35 2.78
C LYS A 223 -0.24 -8.59 2.53
N ALA A 224 -0.28 -7.26 2.42
CA ALA A 224 0.93 -6.47 2.20
C ALA A 224 1.86 -6.49 3.40
N SER A 225 1.32 -6.46 4.63
CA SER A 225 2.12 -6.63 5.84
C SER A 225 2.79 -8.02 5.90
N ALA A 226 2.09 -9.07 5.45
CA ALA A 226 2.64 -10.42 5.39
C ALA A 226 3.73 -10.55 4.32
N SER A 227 3.50 -10.04 3.11
CA SER A 227 4.49 -10.02 2.04
C SER A 227 5.74 -9.21 2.43
N ALA A 228 5.57 -8.10 3.14
CA ALA A 228 6.69 -7.31 3.65
C ALA A 228 7.50 -8.09 4.70
N LEU A 229 6.85 -8.79 5.63
CA LEU A 229 7.53 -9.67 6.61
C LEU A 229 8.29 -10.81 5.93
N GLU A 230 7.71 -11.42 4.90
CA GLU A 230 8.34 -12.47 4.11
C GLU A 230 9.56 -11.95 3.35
N LEU A 231 9.48 -10.76 2.75
CA LEU A 231 10.64 -10.15 2.10
C LEU A 231 11.72 -9.76 3.12
N LEU A 232 11.35 -9.24 4.28
CA LEU A 232 12.29 -8.92 5.36
C LEU A 232 13.06 -10.16 5.81
N ILE A 233 12.38 -11.28 6.07
CA ILE A 233 13.09 -12.50 6.49
C ILE A 233 14.01 -13.01 5.39
N GLU A 234 13.61 -12.92 4.12
CA GLU A 234 14.44 -13.29 2.97
C GLU A 234 15.74 -12.46 2.88
N ILE A 235 15.70 -11.22 3.38
CA ILE A 235 16.85 -10.31 3.48
C ILE A 235 17.63 -10.49 4.79
N LEU A 236 17.11 -11.19 5.80
CA LEU A 236 17.81 -11.35 7.10
C LEU A 236 18.39 -12.74 7.30
N ASP A 237 17.78 -13.75 6.69
CA ASP A 237 18.05 -15.18 6.94
C ASP A 237 19.35 -15.68 6.31
N HIS A 238 20.02 -14.86 5.49
CA HIS A 238 21.31 -15.23 4.90
C HIS A 238 22.47 -14.91 5.86
N PRO A 239 23.40 -15.85 6.15
CA PRO A 239 24.47 -15.65 7.13
C PRO A 239 25.36 -14.43 6.82
N ARG A 240 25.63 -14.18 5.53
CA ARG A 240 26.48 -13.07 5.06
C ARG A 240 25.81 -11.68 5.12
N GLN A 241 24.55 -11.60 5.54
CA GLN A 241 23.76 -10.38 5.47
C GLN A 241 23.81 -9.60 6.78
N VAL A 242 25.02 -9.16 7.14
CA VAL A 242 25.27 -8.45 8.40
C VAL A 242 24.65 -7.06 8.34
N GLU A 243 24.79 -6.38 7.21
CA GLU A 243 24.32 -5.03 6.96
C GLU A 243 22.79 -4.93 7.04
N GLY A 244 22.07 -5.92 6.53
CA GLY A 244 20.60 -5.93 6.61
C GLY A 244 20.09 -6.10 8.04
N ARG A 245 20.74 -6.97 8.83
CA ARG A 245 20.41 -7.14 10.25
C ARG A 245 20.76 -5.91 11.07
N LEU A 246 21.90 -5.28 10.78
CA LEU A 246 22.33 -4.05 11.43
C LEU A 246 21.37 -2.90 11.12
N ALA A 247 21.02 -2.70 9.84
CA ALA A 247 20.07 -1.67 9.41
C ALA A 247 18.71 -1.79 10.12
N LEU A 248 18.22 -3.02 10.34
CA LEU A 248 16.98 -3.24 11.09
C LEU A 248 17.08 -2.83 12.57
N VAL A 249 18.23 -3.10 13.20
CA VAL A 249 18.47 -2.75 14.62
C VAL A 249 18.74 -1.26 14.80
N GLU A 250 19.45 -0.65 13.86
CA GLU A 250 19.74 0.78 13.88
C GLU A 250 18.50 1.62 13.58
N HIS A 251 17.57 1.09 12.79
CA HIS A 251 16.27 1.71 12.56
C HIS A 251 15.52 1.81 13.89
N GLY A 252 15.38 3.03 14.44
CA GLY A 252 14.83 3.28 15.78
C GLY A 252 13.41 2.76 16.03
N LEU A 253 12.70 2.34 14.98
CA LEU A 253 11.37 1.70 15.08
C LEU A 253 11.37 0.23 14.63
N GLY A 254 12.52 -0.36 14.28
CA GLY A 254 12.62 -1.70 13.72
C GLY A 254 12.14 -2.78 14.68
N ILE A 255 12.66 -2.81 15.90
CA ILE A 255 12.23 -3.76 16.92
C ILE A 255 10.76 -3.54 17.29
N ALA A 256 10.32 -2.28 17.42
CA ALA A 256 8.93 -1.93 17.69
C ALA A 256 7.97 -2.48 16.63
N ALA A 257 8.27 -2.25 15.35
CA ALA A 257 7.48 -2.69 14.19
C ALA A 257 7.30 -4.22 14.18
N ILE A 258 8.40 -4.96 14.33
CA ILE A 258 8.39 -6.42 14.38
C ILE A 258 7.63 -6.92 15.62
N SER A 259 7.85 -6.29 16.77
CA SER A 259 7.20 -6.66 18.03
C SER A 259 5.70 -6.41 18.04
N LYS A 260 5.23 -5.38 17.33
CA LYS A 260 3.80 -5.09 17.15
C LYS A 260 3.07 -6.25 16.46
N LYS A 261 3.67 -6.84 15.42
CA LYS A 261 3.04 -7.94 14.65
C LYS A 261 3.16 -9.32 15.31
N LEU A 262 3.96 -9.46 16.36
CA LEU A 262 3.98 -10.66 17.18
C LEU A 262 2.60 -10.90 17.83
N LEU A 263 1.97 -12.04 17.50
CA LEU A 263 0.62 -12.47 17.93
C LEU A 263 -0.57 -11.69 17.34
N HIS A 264 -0.39 -10.78 16.38
CA HIS A 264 -1.46 -9.86 15.94
C HIS A 264 -2.01 -10.11 14.52
N VAL A 265 -1.45 -11.04 13.74
CA VAL A 265 -1.81 -11.18 12.30
C VAL A 265 -2.26 -12.61 11.95
N SER A 266 -1.32 -13.56 11.95
CA SER A 266 -1.58 -14.97 11.65
C SER A 266 -0.52 -15.84 12.32
N SER A 267 -0.77 -17.15 12.38
CA SER A 267 0.22 -18.12 12.88
C SER A 267 1.50 -18.13 12.01
N ALA A 268 1.35 -17.96 10.69
CA ALA A 268 2.46 -17.83 9.75
C ALA A 268 3.28 -16.55 9.99
N ALA A 269 2.62 -15.39 10.12
CA ALA A 269 3.28 -14.13 10.42
C ALA A 269 4.00 -14.17 11.79
N THR A 270 3.40 -14.82 12.78
CA THR A 270 4.02 -15.04 14.09
C THR A 270 5.29 -15.87 13.98
N LYS A 271 5.27 -16.95 13.19
CA LYS A 271 6.46 -17.78 12.92
C LYS A 271 7.59 -16.97 12.27
N ILE A 272 7.27 -16.13 11.29
CA ILE A 272 8.25 -15.25 10.61
C ILE A 272 8.81 -14.23 11.59
N THR A 273 7.95 -13.56 12.36
CA THR A 273 8.33 -12.56 13.36
C THR A 273 9.30 -13.13 14.40
N VAL A 274 8.99 -14.32 14.95
CA VAL A 274 9.90 -15.01 15.89
C VAL A 274 11.23 -15.37 15.24
N LYS A 275 11.24 -15.72 13.95
CA LYS A 275 12.47 -16.00 13.21
C LYS A 275 13.33 -14.74 13.04
N ILE A 276 12.72 -13.60 12.72
CA ILE A 276 13.41 -12.29 12.67
C ILE A 276 14.03 -11.95 14.03
N LEU A 277 13.24 -12.05 15.12
CA LEU A 277 13.73 -11.79 16.48
C LEU A 277 14.87 -12.74 16.87
N TRP A 278 14.78 -14.01 16.50
CA TRP A 278 15.87 -14.97 16.70
C TRP A 278 17.15 -14.56 15.98
N LEU A 279 17.07 -14.12 14.72
CA LEU A 279 18.23 -13.67 13.95
C LEU A 279 18.87 -12.44 14.59
N ILE A 280 18.08 -11.44 15.01
CA ILE A 280 18.61 -10.25 15.70
C ILE A 280 19.30 -10.67 17.01
N CYS A 281 18.61 -11.44 17.86
CA CYS A 281 19.13 -11.86 19.16
C CYS A 281 20.37 -12.77 19.05
N SER A 282 20.53 -13.51 17.95
CA SER A 282 21.67 -14.42 17.78
C SER A 282 22.90 -13.73 17.23
N TYR A 283 22.72 -12.72 16.36
CA TYR A 283 23.82 -12.10 15.62
C TYR A 283 24.18 -10.67 16.08
N HIS A 284 23.24 -9.93 16.67
CA HIS A 284 23.46 -8.56 17.15
C HIS A 284 22.80 -8.27 18.51
N PRO A 285 23.08 -9.04 19.58
CA PRO A 285 22.51 -8.79 20.89
C PRO A 285 23.21 -7.64 21.62
N SER A 286 22.86 -6.39 21.29
CA SER A 286 23.28 -5.23 22.10
C SER A 286 22.35 -5.02 23.30
N GLU A 287 22.82 -4.32 24.33
CA GLU A 287 22.00 -3.96 25.49
C GLU A 287 20.75 -3.19 25.06
N ARG A 288 20.91 -2.22 24.15
CA ARG A 288 19.81 -1.49 23.51
C ARG A 288 18.77 -2.42 22.87
N VAL A 289 19.19 -3.44 22.12
CA VAL A 289 18.26 -4.42 21.51
C VAL A 289 17.47 -5.16 22.57
N LEU A 290 18.13 -5.62 23.63
CA LEU A 290 17.49 -6.38 24.71
C LEU A 290 16.52 -5.52 25.52
N GLU A 291 16.83 -4.23 25.72
CA GLU A 291 15.95 -3.23 26.33
C GLU A 291 14.74 -2.92 25.44
N GLU A 292 14.94 -2.66 24.14
CA GLU A 292 13.84 -2.40 23.21
C GLU A 292 12.86 -3.59 23.14
N LEU A 293 13.37 -4.83 23.13
CA LEU A 293 12.51 -6.04 23.19
C LEU A 293 11.66 -6.11 24.46
N LEU A 294 12.17 -5.55 25.56
CA LEU A 294 11.47 -5.49 26.83
C LEU A 294 10.42 -4.38 26.80
N ILE A 295 10.81 -3.17 26.40
CA ILE A 295 9.95 -1.98 26.30
C ILE A 295 8.77 -2.20 25.35
N PHE A 296 9.01 -2.82 24.18
CA PHE A 296 7.95 -3.08 23.20
C PHE A 296 7.17 -4.38 23.46
N GLY A 297 7.35 -4.99 24.64
CA GLY A 297 6.57 -6.13 25.11
C GLY A 297 6.84 -7.44 24.37
N SER A 298 7.91 -7.52 23.58
CA SER A 298 8.29 -8.72 22.83
C SER A 298 8.57 -9.88 23.77
N VAL A 299 9.24 -9.63 24.90
CA VAL A 299 9.56 -10.67 25.90
C VAL A 299 8.28 -11.29 26.48
N LYS A 300 7.29 -10.47 26.86
CA LYS A 300 5.99 -10.94 27.38
C LYS A 300 5.24 -11.79 26.35
N LYS A 301 5.22 -11.35 25.09
CA LYS A 301 4.59 -12.08 23.97
C LYS A 301 5.32 -13.39 23.65
N LEU A 302 6.66 -13.40 23.70
CA LEU A 302 7.46 -14.61 23.54
C LEU A 302 7.21 -15.62 24.67
N LEU A 303 7.09 -15.15 25.91
CA LEU A 303 6.71 -16.00 27.04
C LEU A 303 5.32 -16.61 26.85
N ALA A 304 4.34 -15.83 26.38
CA ALA A 304 3.01 -16.34 26.06
C ALA A 304 3.06 -17.47 25.01
N LEU A 305 3.92 -17.36 23.98
CA LEU A 305 4.12 -18.40 22.97
C LEU A 305 4.63 -19.74 23.54
N LEU A 306 5.37 -19.72 24.66
CA LEU A 306 5.82 -20.95 25.31
C LEU A 306 4.66 -21.72 25.95
N HIS A 307 3.66 -21.01 26.48
CA HIS A 307 2.49 -21.57 27.13
C HIS A 307 1.43 -22.12 26.15
N ILE A 308 1.43 -21.70 24.88
CA ILE A 308 0.48 -22.20 23.87
C ILE A 308 0.84 -23.64 23.48
N ASP A 309 0.00 -24.63 23.74
CA ASP A 309 0.40 -26.05 23.79
C ASP A 309 0.61 -26.73 22.41
N ASN A 310 1.72 -26.40 21.72
CA ASN A 310 2.15 -27.09 20.50
C ASN A 310 3.69 -27.10 20.35
N ARG A 311 4.32 -28.28 20.20
CA ARG A 311 5.74 -28.37 19.85
C ARG A 311 5.94 -27.83 18.44
N SER A 312 6.69 -26.74 18.31
CA SER A 312 6.95 -26.11 17.02
C SER A 312 8.37 -25.57 16.95
N SER A 313 8.92 -25.48 15.73
CA SER A 313 10.21 -24.81 15.48
C SER A 313 10.20 -23.32 15.85
N THR A 314 9.02 -22.73 16.07
CA THR A 314 8.83 -21.42 16.67
C THR A 314 9.18 -21.47 18.15
N LYS A 315 8.58 -22.37 18.93
CA LYS A 315 8.89 -22.53 20.37
C LYS A 315 10.36 -22.81 20.62
N GLU A 316 10.99 -23.66 19.82
CA GLU A 316 12.41 -23.97 19.96
C GLU A 316 13.29 -22.72 19.84
N LYS A 317 12.98 -21.82 18.89
CA LYS A 317 13.67 -20.53 18.77
C LYS A 317 13.41 -19.66 19.99
N VAL A 318 12.17 -19.56 20.45
CA VAL A 318 11.83 -18.80 21.66
C VAL A 318 12.63 -19.29 22.88
N VAL A 319 12.69 -20.60 23.10
CA VAL A 319 13.49 -21.19 24.18
C VAL A 319 14.97 -20.83 24.04
N LYS A 320 15.53 -20.87 22.83
CA LYS A 320 16.93 -20.49 22.60
C LYS A 320 17.17 -19.00 22.88
N ILE A 321 16.25 -18.10 22.50
CA ILE A 321 16.33 -16.66 22.84
C ILE A 321 16.41 -16.50 24.36
N PHE A 322 15.51 -17.11 25.13
CA PHE A 322 15.53 -17.01 26.58
C PHE A 322 16.76 -17.66 27.22
N LYS A 323 17.31 -18.74 26.64
CA LYS A 323 18.57 -19.32 27.11
C LYS A 323 19.75 -18.39 26.92
N LEU A 324 19.80 -17.66 25.80
CA LEU A 324 20.87 -16.72 25.51
C LEU A 324 20.79 -15.47 26.41
N HIS A 325 19.59 -14.89 26.56
CA HIS A 325 19.43 -13.53 27.10
C HIS A 325 18.61 -13.43 28.39
N GLY A 326 18.15 -14.57 28.94
CA GLY A 326 17.28 -14.59 30.11
C GLY A 326 17.91 -14.01 31.38
N ASN A 327 19.24 -13.92 31.47
CA ASN A 327 19.91 -13.25 32.59
C ASN A 327 19.71 -11.74 32.54
N SER A 328 19.84 -11.13 31.36
CA SER A 328 19.68 -9.68 31.16
C SER A 328 18.25 -9.21 31.47
N TRP A 329 17.24 -10.02 31.13
CA TRP A 329 15.84 -9.68 31.44
C TRP A 329 15.45 -9.97 32.88
N ARG A 330 16.10 -10.92 33.56
CA ARG A 330 15.87 -11.19 34.99
C ARG A 330 16.32 -10.06 35.90
N GLN A 331 17.31 -9.28 35.47
CA GLN A 331 17.81 -8.13 36.22
C GLN A 331 16.88 -6.90 36.12
N ASN A 332 15.87 -6.92 35.24
CA ASN A 332 14.88 -5.86 35.03
C ASN A 332 13.44 -6.35 35.28
N PRO A 333 13.06 -6.71 36.52
CA PRO A 333 11.75 -7.32 36.82
C PRO A 333 10.55 -6.37 36.63
N CYS A 334 10.75 -5.05 36.68
CA CYS A 334 9.65 -4.07 36.69
C CYS A 334 8.92 -3.89 35.34
N SER A 335 9.47 -4.38 34.22
CA SER A 335 8.91 -4.21 32.87
C SER A 335 8.25 -5.47 32.29
N LEU A 336 8.29 -6.60 32.99
CA LEU A 336 7.59 -7.84 32.58
C LEU A 336 6.13 -7.89 33.07
N VAL A 337 5.73 -6.96 33.94
CA VAL A 337 4.44 -6.99 34.66
C VAL A 337 3.43 -5.96 34.14
N SER A 338 3.84 -4.96 33.35
CA SER A 338 2.92 -3.99 32.71
C SER A 338 2.26 -4.55 31.45
#